data_AF-A0A061E089-F1
#
_entry.id   AF-A0A061E089-F1
#
_cell.length_a   1.000
_cell.length_b   1.000
_cell.length_c   1.000
_cell.angle_alpha   90.00
_cell.angle_beta   90.00
_cell.angle_gamma   90.00
#
_symmetry.space_group_name_H-M   'P 1'
#
loop_
_entity.id
_entity.type
_entity.pdbx_description
1 polymer ?
#
loop_
_entity_poly.entity_id
_entity_poly.type
_entity_poly.pdbx_seq_one_letter_code
_entity_poly.pdbx_strand_id
1 'polypeptide(L)'
;MKEIGKRKTRRSRILMDLSSVSSLALVLNLIVLLVTSKGVSGASFTFVNRCAYTVWPGILANAGSPRLDSTGFELPKDSSRSFQAPTGWSGRFWGRTGCTFDGSGSGACLTGDCGAGQMECNGLGAAPPVTLAEFTLGTGGQDFYDVSLVDGYNLPMIVEGSGGSGLCASTGCTTDLNRQCPSELRVGDGDACKSACEAFGSPEYCCSGAYSTPATCKPSVYSEMFKAACPRSYSYAYDDATSTFTCTGADYTVTFCPSSPSQKSSRDTTPVTEATPVTGSTSQGSGSESGVSYSGNGYGYSGSGYSSSGYGYSGTGYSGSGSSSESGSGQTMLTDGSWLAGLAMGDSPRTASPSIPQSVLMALTAVSLLFSFLYL
;
A
#
# COMPACT_ATOMS: atom_id res chain seq x y z
N MET A 1 28.97 -73.63 17.56
CA MET A 1 29.54 -72.32 17.14
C MET A 1 29.09 -71.82 15.76
N LYS A 2 28.75 -72.68 14.77
CA LYS A 2 28.35 -72.26 13.40
C LYS A 2 26.98 -71.53 13.30
N GLU A 3 26.03 -71.82 14.20
CA GLU A 3 24.67 -71.23 14.20
C GLU A 3 24.63 -69.78 14.73
N ILE A 4 25.47 -69.46 15.72
CA ILE A 4 25.51 -68.12 16.35
C ILE A 4 26.06 -67.06 15.38
N GLY A 5 27.00 -67.44 14.51
CA GLY A 5 27.52 -66.57 13.44
C GLY A 5 26.47 -66.22 12.39
N LYS A 6 25.65 -67.19 11.95
CA LYS A 6 24.56 -66.96 10.98
C LYS A 6 23.49 -66.00 11.52
N ARG A 7 23.11 -66.10 12.80
CA ARG A 7 22.15 -65.16 13.42
C ARG A 7 22.69 -63.73 13.48
N LYS A 8 23.98 -63.54 13.78
CA LYS A 8 24.61 -62.20 13.84
C LYS A 8 24.67 -61.54 12.45
N THR A 9 25.04 -62.30 11.42
CA THR A 9 25.06 -61.81 10.03
C THR A 9 23.65 -61.52 9.49
N ARG A 10 22.65 -62.34 9.84
CA ARG A 10 21.25 -62.11 9.42
C ARG A 10 20.66 -60.87 10.09
N ARG A 11 20.95 -60.64 11.38
CA ARG A 11 20.52 -59.44 12.12
C ARG A 11 21.18 -58.16 11.60
N SER A 12 22.46 -58.23 11.22
CA SER A 12 23.18 -57.10 10.61
C SER A 12 22.67 -56.75 9.21
N ARG A 13 22.30 -57.75 8.39
CA ARG A 13 21.69 -57.52 7.07
C ARG A 13 20.30 -56.90 7.19
N ILE A 14 19.46 -57.40 8.11
CA ILE A 14 18.12 -56.84 8.37
C ILE A 14 18.21 -55.37 8.85
N LEU A 15 19.18 -55.05 9.71
CA LEU A 15 19.40 -53.67 10.17
C LEU A 15 19.89 -52.74 9.04
N MET A 16 20.78 -53.23 8.16
CA MET A 16 21.23 -52.49 6.98
C MET A 16 20.09 -52.27 5.98
N ASP A 17 19.27 -53.30 5.72
CA ASP A 17 18.09 -53.21 4.85
C ASP A 17 17.05 -52.22 5.42
N LEU A 18 16.78 -52.25 6.74
CA LEU A 18 15.88 -51.28 7.38
C LEU A 18 16.39 -49.83 7.27
N SER A 19 17.70 -49.60 7.44
CA SER A 19 18.30 -48.27 7.31
C SER A 19 18.27 -47.73 5.87
N SER A 20 18.42 -48.63 4.88
CA SER A 20 18.34 -48.30 3.45
C SER A 20 16.90 -47.95 3.03
N VAL A 21 15.90 -48.69 3.54
CA VAL A 21 14.48 -48.46 3.25
C VAL A 21 14.00 -47.15 3.90
N SER A 22 14.45 -46.84 5.12
CA SER A 22 14.16 -45.57 5.80
C SER A 22 14.73 -44.37 5.04
N SER A 23 15.96 -44.48 4.51
CA SER A 23 16.60 -43.43 3.72
C SER A 23 15.87 -43.19 2.39
N LEU A 24 15.44 -44.26 1.71
CA LEU A 24 14.68 -44.16 0.46
C LEU A 24 13.31 -43.50 0.67
N ALA A 25 12.63 -43.84 1.77
CA ALA A 25 11.35 -43.23 2.14
C ALA A 25 11.49 -41.74 2.45
N LEU A 26 12.56 -41.33 3.14
CA LEU A 26 12.82 -39.92 3.45
C LEU A 26 13.05 -39.10 2.16
N VAL A 27 13.85 -39.63 1.23
CA VAL A 27 14.13 -38.99 -0.07
C VAL A 27 12.86 -38.91 -0.91
N LEU A 28 12.03 -39.96 -0.93
CA LEU A 28 10.77 -39.96 -1.66
C LEU A 28 9.78 -38.94 -1.07
N ASN A 29 9.70 -38.81 0.26
CA ASN A 29 8.89 -37.79 0.92
C ASN A 29 9.37 -36.36 0.61
N LEU A 30 10.68 -36.14 0.55
CA LEU A 30 11.25 -34.84 0.17
C LEU A 30 10.95 -34.49 -1.29
N ILE A 31 11.06 -35.47 -2.20
CA ILE A 31 10.69 -35.30 -3.62
C ILE A 31 9.19 -35.03 -3.74
N VAL A 32 8.34 -35.76 -3.03
CA VAL A 32 6.89 -35.50 -3.01
C VAL A 32 6.59 -34.10 -2.46
N LEU A 33 7.27 -33.64 -1.40
CA LEU A 33 7.11 -32.29 -0.86
C LEU A 33 7.51 -31.21 -1.89
N LEU A 34 8.62 -31.41 -2.61
CA LEU A 34 9.08 -30.51 -3.67
C LEU A 34 8.19 -30.52 -4.92
N VAL A 35 7.57 -31.67 -5.24
CA VAL A 35 6.65 -31.80 -6.39
C VAL A 35 5.23 -31.34 -6.03
N THR A 36 4.84 -31.38 -4.75
CA THR A 36 3.53 -30.94 -4.24
C THR A 36 3.52 -29.51 -3.71
N SER A 37 4.69 -28.87 -3.55
CA SER A 37 4.76 -27.42 -3.35
C SER A 37 4.32 -26.74 -4.65
N LYS A 38 3.01 -26.61 -4.85
CA LYS A 38 2.49 -25.54 -5.68
C LYS A 38 2.97 -24.26 -5.01
N GLY A 39 3.90 -23.55 -5.66
CA GLY A 39 4.23 -22.19 -5.23
C GLY A 39 2.92 -21.46 -4.99
N VAL A 40 2.80 -20.78 -3.85
CA VAL A 40 1.65 -19.90 -3.64
C VAL A 40 1.75 -18.85 -4.72
N SER A 41 0.89 -18.96 -5.73
CA SER A 41 0.70 -17.88 -6.70
C SER A 41 0.10 -16.72 -5.91
N GLY A 42 0.85 -15.64 -5.82
CA GLY A 42 0.59 -14.47 -4.99
C GLY A 42 1.54 -13.34 -5.42
N ALA A 43 1.32 -12.15 -4.87
CA ALA A 43 2.19 -11.00 -5.11
C ALA A 43 2.99 -10.67 -3.85
N SER A 44 4.26 -10.31 -4.02
CA SER A 44 5.03 -9.68 -2.97
C SER A 44 4.76 -8.18 -2.94
N PHE A 45 4.42 -7.67 -1.75
CA PHE A 45 4.37 -6.24 -1.49
C PHE A 45 5.62 -5.82 -0.71
N THR A 46 6.44 -4.95 -1.28
CA THR A 46 7.62 -4.37 -0.61
C THR A 46 7.36 -2.92 -0.24
N PHE A 47 7.37 -2.63 1.05
CA PHE A 47 7.24 -1.27 1.59
C PHE A 47 8.63 -0.66 1.73
N VAL A 48 8.82 0.55 1.22
CA VAL A 48 10.08 1.28 1.25
C VAL A 48 9.85 2.65 1.85
N ASN A 49 10.59 3.00 2.91
CA ASN A 49 10.55 4.33 3.48
C ASN A 49 11.76 5.15 3.00
N ARG A 50 11.52 6.15 2.14
CA ARG A 50 12.54 7.13 1.73
C ARG A 50 12.37 8.49 2.42
N CYS A 51 11.42 8.62 3.34
CA CYS A 51 11.21 9.83 4.11
C CYS A 51 12.43 10.11 5.01
N ALA A 52 12.57 11.37 5.44
CA ALA A 52 13.61 11.76 6.40
C ALA A 52 13.32 11.29 7.84
N TYR A 53 12.17 10.63 8.06
CA TYR A 53 11.63 10.22 9.35
C TYR A 53 11.04 8.80 9.26
N THR A 54 10.79 8.19 10.41
CA THR A 54 10.10 6.90 10.50
C THR A 54 8.64 7.04 10.08
N VAL A 55 8.16 6.06 9.30
CA VAL A 55 6.75 5.90 8.94
C VAL A 55 6.26 4.63 9.60
N TRP A 56 4.99 4.57 9.99
CA TRP A 56 4.37 3.35 10.50
C TRP A 56 3.29 2.89 9.53
N PRO A 57 3.60 2.03 8.54
CA PRO A 57 2.59 1.58 7.62
C PRO A 57 1.42 0.87 8.32
N GLY A 58 0.23 1.04 7.77
CA GLY A 58 -0.97 0.29 8.13
C GLY A 58 -1.42 -0.55 6.94
N ILE A 59 -2.00 -1.72 7.23
CA ILE A 59 -2.50 -2.66 6.24
C ILE A 59 -3.93 -3.04 6.63
N LEU A 60 -4.87 -2.85 5.71
CA LEU A 60 -6.23 -3.33 5.83
C LEU A 60 -6.56 -4.28 4.68
N ALA A 61 -6.90 -5.51 5.01
CA ALA A 61 -7.49 -6.44 4.05
C ALA A 61 -8.99 -6.16 3.90
N ASN A 62 -9.49 -6.17 2.66
CA ASN A 62 -10.92 -6.00 2.38
C ASN A 62 -11.74 -7.24 2.77
N ALA A 63 -13.07 -7.08 2.81
CA ALA A 63 -13.97 -8.14 3.22
C ALA A 63 -13.82 -9.40 2.33
N GLY A 64 -13.37 -10.50 2.93
CA GLY A 64 -13.13 -11.76 2.21
C GLY A 64 -11.67 -12.04 1.87
N SER A 65 -10.80 -11.05 2.00
CA SER A 65 -9.36 -11.24 1.94
C SER A 65 -8.81 -11.64 3.31
N PRO A 66 -7.84 -12.56 3.37
CA PRO A 66 -7.15 -12.83 4.63
C PRO A 66 -6.28 -11.65 5.04
N ARG A 67 -6.07 -11.49 6.35
CA ARG A 67 -5.02 -10.59 6.86
C ARG A 67 -3.66 -11.07 6.37
N LEU A 68 -2.75 -10.13 6.10
CA LEU A 68 -1.34 -10.44 5.89
C LEU A 68 -0.65 -10.72 7.24
N ASP A 69 0.65 -11.02 7.22
CA ASP A 69 1.43 -11.35 8.43
C ASP A 69 1.45 -10.22 9.47
N SER A 70 1.14 -8.98 9.07
CA SER A 70 0.96 -7.82 9.93
C SER A 70 -0.14 -6.92 9.36
N THR A 71 -0.79 -6.17 10.25
CA THR A 71 -1.75 -5.09 9.96
C THR A 71 -1.18 -3.69 10.24
N GLY A 72 0.01 -3.61 10.86
CA GLY A 72 0.73 -2.35 11.04
C GLY A 72 2.09 -2.54 11.70
N PHE A 73 3.09 -1.77 11.26
CA PHE A 73 4.47 -1.94 11.70
C PHE A 73 5.26 -0.64 11.63
N GLU A 74 6.40 -0.59 12.32
CA GLU A 74 7.38 0.49 12.21
C GLU A 74 8.29 0.27 10.99
N LEU A 75 8.49 1.32 10.20
CA LEU A 75 9.39 1.34 9.06
C LEU A 75 10.35 2.53 9.17
N PRO A 76 11.54 2.34 9.76
CA PRO A 76 12.55 3.39 9.91
C PRO A 76 12.98 4.00 8.57
N LYS A 77 13.59 5.19 8.64
CA LYS A 77 14.18 5.86 7.48
C LYS A 77 15.10 4.92 6.68
N ASP A 78 15.01 4.98 5.36
CA ASP A 78 15.83 4.25 4.38
C ASP A 78 15.80 2.71 4.57
N SER A 79 14.70 2.20 5.14
CA SER A 79 14.47 0.77 5.35
C SER A 79 13.34 0.24 4.47
N SER A 80 13.25 -1.08 4.38
CA SER A 80 12.21 -1.77 3.64
C SER A 80 11.71 -3.03 4.35
N ARG A 81 10.45 -3.40 4.13
CA ARG A 81 9.86 -4.66 4.63
C ARG A 81 8.90 -5.23 3.59
N SER A 82 8.94 -6.54 3.39
CA SER A 82 8.10 -7.22 2.41
C SER A 82 7.09 -8.16 3.04
N PHE A 83 5.95 -8.32 2.38
CA PHE A 83 4.86 -9.24 2.73
C PHE A 83 4.43 -10.03 1.51
N GLN A 84 3.85 -11.20 1.74
CA GLN A 84 3.26 -12.03 0.69
C GLN A 84 1.74 -11.94 0.78
N ALA A 85 1.10 -11.61 -0.33
CA ALA A 85 -0.36 -11.65 -0.44
C ALA A 85 -0.79 -12.79 -1.37
N PRO A 86 -1.84 -13.55 -1.01
CA PRO A 86 -2.35 -14.60 -1.88
C PRO A 86 -2.97 -14.01 -3.15
N THR A 87 -3.08 -14.81 -4.21
CA THR A 87 -3.92 -14.48 -5.37
C THR A 87 -5.36 -14.18 -4.94
N GLY A 88 -6.00 -13.22 -5.62
CA GLY A 88 -7.33 -12.76 -5.22
C GLY A 88 -7.35 -11.81 -4.01
N TRP A 89 -6.21 -11.46 -3.42
CA TRP A 89 -6.18 -10.54 -2.28
C TRP A 89 -6.57 -9.14 -2.70
N SER A 90 -7.49 -8.55 -1.96
CA SER A 90 -7.89 -7.14 -2.07
C SER A 90 -7.73 -6.44 -0.72
N GLY A 91 -7.24 -5.20 -0.75
CA GLY A 91 -7.01 -4.40 0.44
C GLY A 91 -6.30 -3.09 0.13
N ARG A 92 -5.90 -2.39 1.18
CA ARG A 92 -5.26 -1.08 1.09
C ARG A 92 -4.15 -0.90 2.10
N PHE A 93 -3.23 -0.02 1.75
CA PHE A 93 -2.08 0.36 2.55
C PHE A 93 -2.00 1.87 2.72
N TRP A 94 -1.41 2.30 3.82
CA TRP A 94 -1.12 3.72 4.06
C TRP A 94 0.10 3.89 4.95
N GLY A 95 0.63 5.11 5.02
CA GLY A 95 1.69 5.47 5.97
C GLY A 95 1.14 6.34 7.10
N ARG A 96 1.45 5.99 8.35
CA ARG A 96 1.17 6.85 9.52
C ARG A 96 2.41 7.67 9.87
N THR A 97 2.20 8.89 10.36
CA THR A 97 3.29 9.82 10.74
C THR A 97 3.10 10.36 12.15
N GLY A 98 4.20 10.83 12.76
CA GLY A 98 4.17 11.42 14.10
C GLY A 98 3.70 10.45 15.19
N CYS A 99 3.99 9.16 15.04
CA CYS A 99 3.53 8.14 15.97
C CYS A 99 4.40 8.09 17.23
N THR A 100 3.74 7.85 18.36
CA THR A 100 4.40 7.56 19.63
C THR A 100 3.78 6.30 20.23
N PHE A 101 4.57 5.23 20.32
CA PHE A 101 4.20 3.99 21.00
C PHE A 101 5.07 3.79 22.24
N ASP A 102 4.46 3.41 23.35
CA ASP A 102 5.17 3.10 24.58
C ASP A 102 5.81 1.69 24.53
N GLY A 103 6.51 1.30 25.61
CA GLY A 103 7.15 -0.01 25.70
C GLY A 103 6.19 -1.21 25.66
N SER A 104 4.88 -0.99 25.77
CA SER A 104 3.84 -2.00 25.60
C SER A 104 3.29 -2.09 24.16
N GLY A 105 3.72 -1.18 23.27
CA GLY A 105 3.21 -1.06 21.90
C GLY A 105 1.93 -0.21 21.80
N SER A 106 1.52 0.42 22.90
CA SER A 106 0.32 1.26 22.97
C SER A 106 0.63 2.70 22.57
N GLY A 107 -0.24 3.32 21.78
CA GLY A 107 0.06 4.65 21.25
C GLY A 107 -0.93 5.14 20.21
N ALA A 108 -0.56 6.26 19.59
CA ALA A 108 -1.32 6.90 18.53
C ALA A 108 -0.39 7.62 17.55
N CYS A 109 -0.93 7.95 16.38
CA CYS A 109 -0.27 8.71 15.33
C CYS A 109 -0.95 10.06 15.08
N LEU A 110 -0.19 11.03 14.57
CA LEU A 110 -0.72 12.34 14.20
C LEU A 110 -1.58 12.28 12.94
N THR A 111 -1.14 11.50 11.94
CA THR A 111 -1.87 11.31 10.68
C THR A 111 -2.02 9.82 10.37
N GLY A 112 -3.13 9.46 9.74
CA GLY A 112 -3.44 8.09 9.32
C GLY A 112 -3.64 7.10 10.47
N ASP A 113 -3.78 7.57 11.72
CA ASP A 113 -4.00 6.69 12.87
C ASP A 113 -5.21 5.77 12.62
N CYS A 114 -5.11 4.50 13.01
CA CYS A 114 -6.17 3.53 12.77
C CYS A 114 -7.09 3.31 13.97
N GLY A 115 -6.93 4.09 15.06
CA GLY A 115 -7.78 4.03 16.25
C GLY A 115 -7.63 2.74 17.07
N ALA A 116 -6.71 1.84 16.70
CA ALA A 116 -6.46 0.60 17.43
C ALA A 116 -5.78 0.83 18.79
N GLY A 117 -5.21 2.03 19.01
CA GLY A 117 -4.41 2.34 20.19
C GLY A 117 -3.10 1.55 20.26
N GLN A 118 -2.68 0.92 19.16
CA GLN A 118 -1.55 0.00 19.06
C GLN A 118 -0.84 0.16 17.70
N MET A 119 0.37 -0.37 17.58
CA MET A 119 1.09 -0.39 16.30
C MET A 119 0.35 -1.21 15.22
N GLU A 120 -0.20 -2.35 15.59
CA GLU A 120 -1.04 -3.19 14.72
C GLU A 120 -2.44 -2.57 14.59
N CYS A 121 -2.96 -2.42 13.36
CA CYS A 121 -4.27 -1.83 13.12
C CYS A 121 -5.45 -2.80 13.31
N ASN A 122 -5.20 -4.10 13.41
CA ASN A 122 -6.17 -5.12 13.82
C ASN A 122 -7.49 -5.10 13.01
N GLY A 123 -7.41 -4.80 11.72
CA GLY A 123 -8.57 -4.73 10.83
C GLY A 123 -9.33 -3.40 10.87
N LEU A 124 -8.78 -2.38 11.53
CA LEU A 124 -9.28 -1.00 11.48
C LEU A 124 -8.60 -0.24 10.33
N GLY A 125 -9.36 0.65 9.69
CA GLY A 125 -8.88 1.54 8.64
C GLY A 125 -8.23 2.81 9.20
N ALA A 126 -7.51 3.53 8.35
CA ALA A 126 -6.94 4.83 8.66
C ALA A 126 -8.03 5.88 8.92
N ALA A 127 -7.78 6.79 9.86
CA ALA A 127 -8.51 8.05 9.97
C ALA A 127 -7.99 9.04 8.91
N PRO A 128 -8.86 9.60 8.04
CA PRO A 128 -8.51 10.68 7.13
C PRO A 128 -8.04 11.95 7.86
N PRO A 129 -7.22 12.82 7.22
CA PRO A 129 -6.69 12.69 5.86
C PRO A 129 -5.54 11.70 5.71
N VAL A 130 -5.55 10.91 4.63
CA VAL A 130 -4.53 9.88 4.39
C VAL A 130 -4.40 9.55 2.90
N THR A 131 -3.17 9.43 2.41
CA THR A 131 -2.90 8.88 1.08
C THR A 131 -2.98 7.35 1.13
N LEU A 132 -3.80 6.76 0.27
CA LEU A 132 -4.01 5.31 0.21
C LEU A 132 -3.34 4.70 -1.01
N ALA A 133 -2.80 3.49 -0.88
CA ALA A 133 -2.51 2.61 -2.00
C ALA A 133 -3.48 1.44 -1.96
N GLU A 134 -4.23 1.22 -3.03
CA GLU A 134 -5.35 0.28 -3.09
C GLU A 134 -5.06 -0.81 -4.12
N PHE A 135 -5.46 -2.04 -3.81
CA PHE A 135 -5.15 -3.21 -4.62
C PHE A 135 -6.30 -4.21 -4.65
N THR A 136 -6.50 -4.81 -5.82
CA THR A 136 -7.23 -6.06 -6.01
C THR A 136 -6.42 -6.95 -6.94
N LEU A 137 -5.85 -8.03 -6.39
CA LEU A 137 -5.08 -9.00 -7.14
C LEU A 137 -5.99 -9.99 -7.86
N GLY A 138 -5.66 -10.35 -9.09
CA GLY A 138 -6.38 -11.33 -9.87
C GLY A 138 -6.19 -12.76 -9.36
N THR A 139 -7.16 -13.63 -9.64
CA THR A 139 -7.06 -15.09 -9.45
C THR A 139 -6.58 -15.77 -10.74
N GLY A 140 -5.38 -15.39 -11.20
CA GLY A 140 -4.90 -15.71 -12.55
C GLY A 140 -5.42 -14.76 -13.64
N GLY A 141 -6.06 -13.67 -13.23
CA GLY A 141 -6.43 -12.52 -14.06
C GLY A 141 -5.51 -11.32 -13.84
N GLN A 142 -5.98 -10.16 -14.28
CA GLN A 142 -5.28 -8.89 -14.13
C GLN A 142 -5.49 -8.33 -12.71
N ASP A 143 -4.45 -7.76 -12.15
CA ASP A 143 -4.49 -6.99 -10.92
C ASP A 143 -4.92 -5.56 -11.24
N PHE A 144 -5.62 -4.94 -10.29
CA PHE A 144 -5.99 -3.52 -10.30
C PHE A 144 -5.37 -2.83 -9.10
N TYR A 145 -4.74 -1.68 -9.33
CA TYR A 145 -4.12 -0.92 -8.25
C TYR A 145 -4.08 0.58 -8.57
N ASP A 146 -4.06 1.36 -7.52
CA ASP A 146 -4.00 2.81 -7.59
C ASP A 146 -3.41 3.42 -6.31
N VAL A 147 -3.11 4.72 -6.40
CA VAL A 147 -2.93 5.57 -5.22
C VAL A 147 -4.06 6.58 -5.21
N SER A 148 -4.75 6.68 -4.09
CA SER A 148 -5.96 7.46 -3.91
C SER A 148 -5.78 8.58 -2.91
N LEU A 149 -6.27 9.75 -3.30
CA LEU A 149 -6.36 10.98 -2.49
C LEU A 149 -7.81 11.34 -2.16
N VAL A 150 -8.75 10.41 -2.38
CA VAL A 150 -10.17 10.57 -2.06
C VAL A 150 -10.35 10.85 -0.56
N ASP A 151 -9.57 10.17 0.26
CA ASP A 151 -9.50 10.34 1.72
C ASP A 151 -8.47 11.40 2.13
N GLY A 152 -8.01 12.26 1.20
CA GLY A 152 -7.04 13.31 1.47
C GLY A 152 -5.59 12.89 1.22
N TYR A 153 -4.67 13.66 1.81
CA TYR A 153 -3.24 13.48 1.64
C TYR A 153 -2.52 13.73 2.97
N ASN A 154 -1.55 12.89 3.30
CA ASN A 154 -0.67 13.13 4.45
C ASN A 154 0.83 13.04 4.08
N LEU A 155 1.20 12.17 3.15
CA LEU A 155 2.59 12.03 2.70
C LEU A 155 2.70 11.52 1.25
N PRO A 156 3.79 11.82 0.53
CA PRO A 156 3.96 11.38 -0.84
C PRO A 156 4.11 9.85 -0.92
N MET A 157 3.44 9.23 -1.88
CA MET A 157 3.44 7.77 -2.05
C MET A 157 3.40 7.41 -3.52
N ILE A 158 4.17 6.38 -3.90
CA ILE A 158 4.05 5.73 -5.21
C ILE A 158 3.95 4.22 -5.06
N VAL A 159 3.33 3.60 -6.06
CA VAL A 159 3.29 2.16 -6.27
C VAL A 159 3.91 1.84 -7.62
N GLU A 160 4.81 0.86 -7.64
CA GLU A 160 5.48 0.37 -8.86
C GLU A 160 5.34 -1.15 -8.96
N GLY A 161 4.84 -1.63 -10.10
CA GLY A 161 4.80 -3.06 -10.41
C GLY A 161 6.10 -3.55 -11.05
N SER A 162 6.52 -4.77 -10.75
CA SER A 162 7.76 -5.38 -11.22
C SER A 162 7.57 -6.86 -11.62
N GLY A 163 8.27 -7.31 -12.65
CA GLY A 163 8.25 -8.70 -13.13
C GLY A 163 6.99 -9.13 -13.89
N GLY A 164 5.90 -8.37 -13.82
CA GLY A 164 4.64 -8.69 -14.50
C GLY A 164 4.56 -8.28 -15.98
N SER A 165 3.37 -8.45 -16.54
CA SER A 165 3.04 -8.13 -17.94
C SER A 165 1.78 -7.28 -18.05
N GLY A 166 1.63 -6.54 -19.15
CA GLY A 166 0.57 -5.54 -19.33
C GLY A 166 1.11 -4.11 -19.22
N LEU A 167 0.28 -3.16 -18.78
CA LEU A 167 0.69 -1.76 -18.63
C LEU A 167 1.69 -1.58 -17.49
N CYS A 168 1.39 -2.17 -16.32
CA CYS A 168 2.26 -2.19 -15.14
C CYS A 168 2.86 -0.82 -14.77
N ALA A 169 2.12 0.25 -15.05
CA ALA A 169 2.63 1.60 -14.94
C ALA A 169 2.54 2.09 -13.49
N SER A 170 3.52 2.88 -13.06
CA SER A 170 3.58 3.42 -11.71
C SER A 170 2.37 4.32 -11.39
N THR A 171 1.90 4.34 -10.16
CA THR A 171 0.80 5.23 -9.72
C THR A 171 1.21 5.95 -8.45
N GLY A 172 0.66 7.14 -8.19
CA GLY A 172 1.03 7.91 -7.00
C GLY A 172 1.23 9.39 -7.17
N CYS A 173 1.62 9.98 -6.05
CA CYS A 173 1.95 11.38 -5.91
C CYS A 173 3.36 11.57 -5.35
N THR A 174 4.23 12.16 -6.18
CA THR A 174 5.59 12.57 -5.79
C THR A 174 5.65 13.98 -5.22
N THR A 175 4.67 14.82 -5.57
CA THR A 175 4.51 16.19 -5.09
C THR A 175 4.15 16.20 -3.60
N ASP A 176 4.76 17.11 -2.85
CA ASP A 176 4.36 17.42 -1.47
C ASP A 176 3.12 18.33 -1.48
N LEU A 177 1.94 17.71 -1.44
CA LEU A 177 0.64 18.39 -1.48
C LEU A 177 0.38 19.24 -0.22
N ASN A 178 0.99 18.90 0.92
CA ASN A 178 0.83 19.67 2.16
C ASN A 178 1.31 21.12 2.00
N ARG A 179 2.32 21.36 1.16
CA ARG A 179 2.83 22.71 0.86
C ARG A 179 1.90 23.56 0.00
N GLN A 180 0.98 22.92 -0.70
CA GLN A 180 0.01 23.56 -1.60
C GLN A 180 -1.42 23.47 -1.05
N CYS A 181 -1.58 22.90 0.14
CA CYS A 181 -2.88 22.67 0.75
C CYS A 181 -3.57 24.01 1.08
N PRO A 182 -4.78 24.26 0.54
CA PRO A 182 -5.60 25.42 0.89
C PRO A 182 -5.85 25.47 2.40
N SER A 183 -5.98 26.68 2.93
CA SER A 183 -6.15 26.90 4.38
C SER A 183 -7.32 26.15 4.99
N GLU A 184 -8.40 26.03 4.25
CA GLU A 184 -9.66 25.38 4.61
C GLU A 184 -9.59 23.84 4.59
N LEU A 185 -8.56 23.27 3.96
CA LEU A 185 -8.30 21.83 3.93
C LEU A 185 -7.12 21.42 4.83
N ARG A 186 -6.33 22.38 5.30
CA ARG A 186 -5.08 22.12 6.03
C ARG A 186 -5.35 21.57 7.44
N VAL A 187 -4.60 20.54 7.80
CA VAL A 187 -4.54 19.99 9.17
C VAL A 187 -3.22 20.40 9.83
N GLY A 188 -3.31 20.85 11.08
CA GLY A 188 -2.15 21.30 11.86
C GLY A 188 -1.38 22.42 11.15
N ASP A 189 -0.05 22.37 11.25
CA ASP A 189 0.85 23.32 10.60
C ASP A 189 1.23 22.89 9.17
N GLY A 190 0.36 22.10 8.52
CA GLY A 190 0.64 21.46 7.23
C GLY A 190 1.07 20.00 7.38
N ASP A 191 0.59 19.32 8.41
CA ASP A 191 0.88 17.90 8.63
C ASP A 191 0.14 16.99 7.65
N ALA A 192 -1.04 17.44 7.20
CA ALA A 192 -1.86 16.76 6.20
C ALA A 192 -2.84 17.73 5.52
N CYS A 193 -3.47 17.26 4.45
CA CYS A 193 -4.45 17.98 3.66
C CYS A 193 -5.72 17.14 3.48
N LYS A 194 -6.85 17.65 3.97
CA LYS A 194 -8.18 17.04 3.78
C LYS A 194 -8.56 17.04 2.31
N SER A 195 -9.31 16.02 1.88
CA SER A 195 -10.12 16.14 0.67
C SER A 195 -11.31 17.06 0.94
N ALA A 196 -11.97 17.53 -0.11
CA ALA A 196 -13.18 18.33 0.04
C ALA A 196 -14.33 17.57 0.73
N CYS A 197 -14.43 16.25 0.50
CA CYS A 197 -15.42 15.42 1.18
C CYS A 197 -15.18 15.43 2.70
N GLU A 198 -13.94 15.19 3.12
CA GLU A 198 -13.57 15.20 4.55
C GLU A 198 -13.70 16.58 5.20
N ALA A 199 -13.49 17.66 4.45
CA ALA A 199 -13.61 19.02 4.98
C ALA A 199 -15.06 19.51 5.09
N PHE A 200 -15.91 19.19 4.11
CA PHE A 200 -17.23 19.82 3.96
C PHE A 200 -18.41 18.86 4.10
N GLY A 201 -18.20 17.56 3.89
CA GLY A 201 -19.23 16.51 4.01
C GLY A 201 -20.40 16.65 3.03
N SER A 202 -20.31 17.52 2.02
CA SER A 202 -21.43 17.75 1.10
C SER A 202 -21.56 16.60 0.09
N PRO A 203 -22.78 16.25 -0.33
CA PRO A 203 -23.01 15.17 -1.30
C PRO A 203 -22.22 15.32 -2.60
N GLU A 204 -22.02 16.57 -3.06
CA GLU A 204 -21.24 16.92 -4.26
C GLU A 204 -19.77 16.51 -4.14
N TYR A 205 -19.16 16.72 -2.97
CA TYR A 205 -17.75 16.39 -2.75
C TYR A 205 -17.55 14.92 -2.40
N CYS A 206 -18.53 14.32 -1.73
CA CYS A 206 -18.50 12.93 -1.29
C CYS A 206 -19.10 11.95 -2.30
N CYS A 207 -19.58 12.44 -3.45
CA CYS A 207 -20.24 11.64 -4.47
C CYS A 207 -21.33 10.72 -3.89
N SER A 208 -22.24 11.30 -3.10
CA SER A 208 -23.30 10.56 -2.42
C SER A 208 -24.69 11.12 -2.76
N GLY A 209 -25.75 10.37 -2.43
CA GLY A 209 -27.13 10.78 -2.71
C GLY A 209 -27.36 11.10 -4.19
N ALA A 210 -27.78 12.32 -4.50
CA ALA A 210 -28.00 12.76 -5.88
C ALA A 210 -26.72 12.76 -6.76
N TYR A 211 -25.55 12.72 -6.12
CA TYR A 211 -24.24 12.72 -6.77
C TYR A 211 -23.56 11.34 -6.76
N SER A 212 -24.30 10.26 -6.53
CA SER A 212 -23.75 8.90 -6.45
C SER A 212 -23.46 8.24 -7.81
N THR A 213 -23.22 9.03 -8.85
CA THR A 213 -22.86 8.51 -10.17
C THR A 213 -21.79 9.39 -10.82
N PRO A 214 -20.94 8.86 -11.71
CA PRO A 214 -19.99 9.67 -12.49
C PRO A 214 -20.66 10.77 -13.33
N ALA A 215 -21.91 10.52 -13.76
CA ALA A 215 -22.68 11.47 -14.51
C ALA A 215 -23.06 12.70 -13.67
N THR A 216 -23.28 12.53 -12.36
CA THR A 216 -23.76 13.57 -11.46
C THR A 216 -22.67 14.15 -10.56
N CYS A 217 -21.71 13.37 -10.07
CA CYS A 217 -20.55 13.89 -9.34
C CYS A 217 -19.47 14.39 -10.31
N LYS A 218 -19.25 15.70 -10.33
CA LYS A 218 -18.23 16.31 -11.18
C LYS A 218 -16.99 16.70 -10.37
N PRO A 219 -15.81 16.77 -11.01
CA PRO A 219 -14.63 17.33 -10.37
C PRO A 219 -14.93 18.70 -9.78
N SER A 220 -14.48 18.92 -8.56
CA SER A 220 -14.48 20.22 -7.89
C SER A 220 -13.13 20.92 -8.07
N VAL A 221 -13.07 22.21 -7.74
CA VAL A 221 -11.81 22.98 -7.70
C VAL A 221 -10.75 22.32 -6.80
N TYR A 222 -11.17 21.64 -5.73
CA TYR A 222 -10.26 20.95 -4.82
C TYR A 222 -9.71 19.65 -5.40
N SER A 223 -10.58 18.82 -6.00
CA SER A 223 -10.13 17.57 -6.65
C SER A 223 -9.32 17.85 -7.92
N GLU A 224 -9.60 18.94 -8.63
CA GLU A 224 -8.78 19.40 -9.76
C GLU A 224 -7.39 19.84 -9.30
N MET A 225 -7.28 20.53 -8.15
CA MET A 225 -5.99 20.90 -7.57
C MET A 225 -5.17 19.65 -7.17
N PHE A 226 -5.80 18.68 -6.51
CA PHE A 226 -5.16 17.40 -6.19
C PHE A 226 -4.70 16.67 -7.45
N LYS A 227 -5.54 16.65 -8.49
CA LYS A 227 -5.20 16.01 -9.77
C LYS A 227 -4.06 16.71 -10.49
N ALA A 228 -4.04 18.05 -10.48
CA ALA A 228 -2.97 18.82 -11.09
C ALA A 228 -1.62 18.56 -10.42
N ALA A 229 -1.61 18.42 -9.09
CA ALA A 229 -0.40 18.10 -8.32
C ALA A 229 0.03 16.63 -8.46
N CYS A 230 -0.94 15.72 -8.59
CA CYS A 230 -0.76 14.27 -8.64
C CYS A 230 -1.55 13.64 -9.80
N PRO A 231 -1.12 13.81 -11.06
CA PRO A 231 -1.91 13.40 -12.23
C PRO A 231 -2.14 11.88 -12.35
N ARG A 232 -1.35 11.10 -11.62
CA ARG A 232 -1.39 9.63 -11.60
C ARG A 232 -2.00 9.07 -10.32
N SER A 233 -2.83 9.85 -9.62
CA SER A 233 -3.60 9.42 -8.46
C SER A 233 -5.07 9.74 -8.65
N TYR A 234 -5.94 8.99 -7.96
CA TYR A 234 -7.35 9.37 -7.81
C TYR A 234 -7.45 10.64 -6.99
N SER A 235 -8.14 11.67 -7.49
CA SER A 235 -8.37 12.91 -6.76
C SER A 235 -9.78 13.05 -6.17
N TYR A 236 -10.73 12.25 -6.64
CA TYR A 236 -12.09 12.10 -6.10
C TYR A 236 -12.68 10.75 -6.55
N ALA A 237 -13.86 10.38 -6.01
CA ALA A 237 -14.39 9.02 -6.11
C ALA A 237 -14.62 8.48 -7.53
N TYR A 238 -14.85 9.35 -8.53
CA TYR A 238 -15.11 8.93 -9.92
C TYR A 238 -14.04 9.43 -10.91
N ASP A 239 -12.79 9.57 -10.47
CA ASP A 239 -11.65 9.99 -11.32
C ASP A 239 -11.04 8.80 -12.09
N ASP A 240 -11.64 8.32 -13.18
CA ASP A 240 -11.44 6.93 -13.63
C ASP A 240 -10.68 6.70 -14.96
N ALA A 241 -10.20 7.72 -15.68
CA ALA A 241 -9.48 7.49 -16.94
C ALA A 241 -7.94 7.37 -16.80
N THR A 242 -7.34 7.86 -15.72
CA THR A 242 -5.87 7.96 -15.56
C THR A 242 -5.34 7.42 -14.23
N SER A 243 -6.21 6.83 -13.42
CA SER A 243 -5.96 6.64 -11.98
C SER A 243 -5.98 5.18 -11.55
N THR A 244 -6.70 4.30 -12.25
CA THR A 244 -6.59 2.84 -12.07
C THR A 244 -5.54 2.27 -13.03
N PHE A 245 -4.64 1.46 -12.49
CA PHE A 245 -3.58 0.81 -13.23
C PHE A 245 -3.71 -0.69 -13.13
N THR A 246 -3.21 -1.37 -14.17
CA THR A 246 -3.36 -2.81 -14.27
C THR A 246 -2.05 -3.49 -14.60
N CYS A 247 -1.88 -4.69 -14.07
CA CYS A 247 -0.71 -5.54 -14.32
C CYS A 247 -1.07 -7.00 -14.09
N THR A 248 -0.35 -7.94 -14.69
CA THR A 248 -0.59 -9.37 -14.50
C THR A 248 0.69 -10.03 -14.01
N GLY A 249 0.60 -10.72 -12.87
CA GLY A 249 1.70 -11.53 -12.33
C GLY A 249 2.90 -10.69 -11.88
N ALA A 250 2.63 -9.54 -11.27
CA ALA A 250 3.67 -8.65 -10.74
C ALA A 250 3.84 -8.76 -9.22
N ASP A 251 5.03 -8.40 -8.78
CA ASP A 251 5.29 -7.94 -7.41
C ASP A 251 5.22 -6.41 -7.38
N TYR A 252 4.87 -5.85 -6.23
CA TYR A 252 4.61 -4.42 -6.08
C TYR A 252 5.51 -3.79 -5.02
N THR A 253 6.02 -2.60 -5.30
CA THR A 253 6.75 -1.77 -4.34
C THR A 253 5.93 -0.54 -3.98
N VAL A 254 5.64 -0.35 -2.70
CA VAL A 254 5.01 0.84 -2.14
C VAL A 254 6.10 1.71 -1.53
N THR A 255 6.38 2.87 -2.14
CA THR A 255 7.45 3.77 -1.68
C THR A 255 6.86 5.04 -1.07
N PHE A 256 7.19 5.30 0.19
CA PHE A 256 6.90 6.56 0.87
C PHE A 256 8.01 7.59 0.61
N CYS A 257 7.64 8.83 0.31
CA CYS A 257 8.52 9.95 -0.02
C CYS A 257 9.56 9.67 -1.14
N PRO A 258 9.14 9.18 -2.33
CA PRO A 258 10.03 8.71 -3.40
C PRO A 258 11.00 9.76 -3.95
N SER A 259 10.64 11.05 -3.88
CA SER A 259 11.47 12.17 -4.38
C SER A 259 12.49 12.70 -3.37
N SER A 260 12.64 12.04 -2.21
CA SER A 260 13.67 12.41 -1.25
C SER A 260 15.05 12.05 -1.82
N PRO A 261 16.04 12.97 -1.81
CA PRO A 261 17.35 12.72 -2.42
C PRO A 261 18.03 11.53 -1.73
N SER A 262 17.92 10.36 -2.35
CA SER A 262 18.65 9.16 -1.95
C SER A 262 20.00 9.19 -2.65
N GLN A 263 21.07 9.32 -1.87
CA GLN A 263 22.48 9.34 -2.26
C GLN A 263 22.97 7.99 -2.84
N LYS A 264 22.32 7.47 -3.89
CA LYS A 264 22.77 6.25 -4.54
C LYS A 264 22.34 6.13 -6.00
N SER A 265 22.94 6.97 -6.85
CA SER A 265 23.33 6.58 -8.20
C SER A 265 24.40 7.53 -8.73
N SER A 266 25.64 7.35 -8.27
CA SER A 266 26.84 7.78 -8.99
C SER A 266 27.73 6.56 -9.20
N ARG A 267 27.23 5.64 -10.02
CA ARG A 267 28.06 4.67 -10.73
C ARG A 267 27.61 4.65 -12.16
N ASP A 268 28.00 5.70 -12.87
CA ASP A 268 28.51 5.58 -14.22
C ASP A 268 29.45 6.77 -14.44
N THR A 269 30.69 6.58 -14.01
CA THR A 269 31.79 7.39 -14.48
C THR A 269 32.27 6.75 -15.78
N THR A 270 31.94 7.36 -16.92
CA THR A 270 32.69 7.14 -18.16
C THR A 270 33.59 8.36 -18.38
N PRO A 271 34.88 8.18 -18.73
CA PRO A 271 35.84 9.27 -18.77
C PRO A 271 35.65 10.09 -20.04
N VAL A 272 35.39 11.39 -19.92
CA VAL A 272 35.53 12.31 -21.05
C VAL A 272 36.96 12.79 -21.08
N THR A 273 37.61 12.39 -22.17
CA THR A 273 38.96 12.74 -22.59
C THR A 273 39.22 14.24 -22.57
N GLU A 274 40.37 14.56 -22.01
CA GLU A 274 41.12 15.80 -22.04
C GLU A 274 41.16 16.49 -23.42
N ALA A 275 40.80 17.77 -23.46
CA ALA A 275 41.30 18.73 -24.44
C ALA A 275 41.51 20.09 -23.75
N THR A 276 42.76 20.54 -23.78
CA THR A 276 43.30 21.77 -23.19
C THR A 276 42.91 23.03 -24.01
N PRO A 277 43.21 24.27 -23.54
CA PRO A 277 42.34 25.43 -23.69
C PRO A 277 42.74 26.35 -24.85
N VAL A 278 41.80 27.15 -25.35
CA VAL A 278 42.10 28.31 -26.19
C VAL A 278 41.62 29.58 -25.50
N THR A 279 42.61 30.40 -25.18
CA THR A 279 42.56 31.76 -24.66
C THR A 279 41.91 32.72 -25.67
N GLY A 280 41.04 33.61 -25.18
CA GLY A 280 40.61 34.81 -25.92
C GLY A 280 39.95 35.82 -24.98
N SER A 281 40.70 36.85 -24.56
CA SER A 281 40.13 38.11 -24.04
C SER A 281 39.47 38.85 -25.21
N THR A 282 38.41 39.64 -25.07
CA THR A 282 38.27 41.02 -24.51
C THR A 282 36.82 41.39 -24.94
N SER A 283 35.95 42.13 -24.26
CA SER A 283 36.05 43.53 -23.85
C SER A 283 34.72 43.99 -23.20
N GLN A 284 34.84 45.06 -22.42
CA GLN A 284 33.83 45.84 -21.71
C GLN A 284 32.57 46.24 -22.51
N GLY A 285 31.48 46.46 -21.77
CA GLY A 285 30.30 47.23 -22.21
C GLY A 285 29.33 47.48 -21.06
N SER A 286 29.44 48.65 -20.43
CA SER A 286 28.55 49.19 -19.40
C SER A 286 27.29 49.87 -19.99
N GLY A 287 26.19 49.89 -19.23
CA GLY A 287 25.00 50.73 -19.42
C GLY A 287 23.80 50.11 -18.67
N SER A 288 23.44 50.47 -17.44
CA SER A 288 22.87 51.73 -16.88
C SER A 288 21.35 51.91 -17.12
N GLU A 289 20.62 51.92 -15.98
CA GLU A 289 19.30 52.54 -15.68
C GLU A 289 18.04 51.95 -16.34
N SER A 290 16.92 51.69 -15.66
CA SER A 290 16.17 52.44 -14.63
C SER A 290 15.29 51.43 -13.83
N GLY A 291 14.97 51.53 -12.54
CA GLY A 291 14.79 52.69 -11.70
C GLY A 291 13.30 53.07 -11.57
N VAL A 292 12.48 52.29 -10.85
CA VAL A 292 11.23 52.79 -10.24
C VAL A 292 10.98 52.11 -8.89
N SER A 293 11.19 52.88 -7.83
CA SER A 293 10.78 52.59 -6.45
C SER A 293 9.31 52.97 -6.25
N TYR A 294 8.57 52.18 -5.47
CA TYR A 294 7.40 52.67 -4.74
C TYR A 294 7.54 52.26 -3.27
N SER A 295 7.54 53.28 -2.41
CA SER A 295 7.49 53.17 -0.95
C SER A 295 6.07 53.46 -0.47
N GLY A 296 5.69 52.78 0.63
CA GLY A 296 4.73 53.30 1.62
C GLY A 296 3.26 52.91 1.43
N ASN A 297 2.74 52.05 2.32
CA ASN A 297 2.07 52.55 3.53
C ASN A 297 1.79 51.39 4.49
N GLY A 298 2.39 51.48 5.67
CA GLY A 298 2.00 50.68 6.83
C GLY A 298 0.81 51.32 7.53
N TYR A 299 -0.14 50.49 7.94
CA TYR A 299 -1.12 50.82 8.96
C TYR A 299 -1.06 49.71 10.01
N GLY A 300 -0.56 50.07 11.19
CA GLY A 300 -0.63 49.22 12.37
C GLY A 300 -2.03 49.27 12.97
N TYR A 301 -2.46 48.14 13.50
CA TYR A 301 -3.51 48.10 14.51
C TYR A 301 -3.03 47.21 15.66
N SER A 302 -3.15 47.75 16.86
CA SER A 302 -2.78 47.14 18.14
C SER A 302 -4.06 46.89 18.95
N GLY A 303 -4.03 45.84 19.79
CA GLY A 303 -5.05 45.55 20.81
C GLY A 303 -6.05 44.47 20.36
N SER A 304 -6.45 43.48 21.15
CA SER A 304 -6.43 43.35 22.60
C SER A 304 -6.55 41.88 22.98
N GLY A 305 -5.97 41.49 24.12
CA GLY A 305 -6.11 40.15 24.68
C GLY A 305 -7.46 39.91 25.37
N TYR A 306 -7.87 38.65 25.39
CA TYR A 306 -8.88 38.11 26.30
C TYR A 306 -8.45 36.72 26.74
N SER A 307 -8.44 36.51 28.05
CA SER A 307 -8.23 35.22 28.70
C SER A 307 -9.54 34.45 28.88
N SER A 308 -9.39 33.12 28.90
CA SER A 308 -10.09 32.14 29.75
C SER A 308 -11.40 31.49 29.26
N SER A 309 -11.43 30.19 29.57
CA SER A 309 -12.56 29.25 29.75
C SER A 309 -12.88 28.42 28.49
N GLY A 310 -12.82 27.09 28.45
CA GLY A 310 -12.87 26.08 29.51
C GLY A 310 -14.21 25.33 29.47
N TYR A 311 -14.41 24.47 28.47
CA TYR A 311 -15.45 23.43 28.36
C TYR A 311 -14.89 22.36 27.39
N GLY A 312 -14.93 21.04 27.57
CA GLY A 312 -15.68 20.18 28.48
C GLY A 312 -16.74 19.36 27.74
N TYR A 313 -16.38 18.14 27.29
CA TYR A 313 -17.23 17.06 26.70
C TYR A 313 -17.87 17.37 25.33
N SER A 314 -18.08 16.44 24.38
CA SER A 314 -18.42 15.01 24.47
C SER A 314 -18.13 14.34 23.11
N GLY A 315 -17.60 13.12 23.13
CA GLY A 315 -17.48 12.28 21.95
C GLY A 315 -18.84 11.74 21.49
N THR A 316 -19.06 11.77 20.18
CA THR A 316 -20.05 10.93 19.50
C THR A 316 -19.33 10.27 18.34
N GLY A 317 -19.09 8.96 18.47
CA GLY A 317 -18.56 8.14 17.39
C GLY A 317 -19.55 8.07 16.24
N TYR A 318 -19.09 8.45 15.05
CA TYR A 318 -19.82 8.23 13.81
C TYR A 318 -19.35 6.90 13.20
N SER A 319 -19.96 5.82 13.65
CA SER A 319 -19.91 4.52 12.98
C SER A 319 -20.98 4.53 11.89
N GLY A 320 -20.59 4.88 10.67
CA GLY A 320 -21.48 4.96 9.50
C GLY A 320 -21.24 3.83 8.51
N SER A 321 -21.46 2.58 8.91
CA SER A 321 -21.53 1.43 8.00
C SER A 321 -22.89 1.42 7.31
N GLY A 322 -22.99 2.01 6.12
CA GLY A 322 -24.20 1.98 5.30
C GLY A 322 -24.07 0.98 4.15
N SER A 323 -24.36 -0.30 4.41
CA SER A 323 -24.56 -1.29 3.34
C SER A 323 -26.00 -1.15 2.80
N SER A 324 -26.17 -0.53 1.63
CA SER A 324 -27.42 -0.62 0.88
C SER A 324 -27.33 -1.76 -0.13
N SER A 325 -27.93 -2.89 0.22
CA SER A 325 -28.23 -3.98 -0.69
C SER A 325 -29.47 -3.65 -1.52
N GLU A 326 -29.30 -3.30 -2.79
CA GLU A 326 -30.41 -3.31 -3.76
C GLU A 326 -30.10 -4.28 -4.91
N SER A 327 -30.93 -5.32 -4.95
CA SER A 327 -30.99 -6.33 -5.99
C SER A 327 -31.62 -5.71 -7.25
N GLY A 328 -30.79 -5.31 -8.22
CA GLY A 328 -31.22 -4.82 -9.53
C GLY A 328 -30.53 -5.60 -10.65
N SER A 329 -31.25 -6.55 -11.24
CA SER A 329 -30.86 -7.25 -12.46
C SER A 329 -30.84 -6.30 -13.66
N GLY A 330 -29.73 -6.20 -14.38
CA GLY A 330 -29.69 -5.50 -15.66
C GLY A 330 -28.27 -5.23 -16.16
N GLN A 331 -27.76 -6.10 -17.02
CA GLN A 331 -26.60 -5.83 -17.87
C GLN A 331 -26.83 -4.54 -18.66
N THR A 332 -25.98 -3.54 -18.43
CA THR A 332 -25.75 -2.46 -19.39
C THR A 332 -24.25 -2.18 -19.42
N MET A 333 -23.64 -2.42 -20.59
CA MET A 333 -22.27 -1.99 -20.89
C MET A 333 -22.25 -0.46 -20.85
N LEU A 334 -21.70 0.12 -19.79
CA LEU A 334 -21.48 1.56 -19.68
C LEU A 334 -20.01 1.86 -20.02
N THR A 335 -19.83 2.72 -21.01
CA THR A 335 -18.59 3.08 -21.71
C THR A 335 -17.59 3.91 -20.89
N ASP A 336 -17.78 4.05 -19.58
CA ASP A 336 -17.25 5.22 -18.87
C ASP A 336 -16.27 4.86 -17.73
N GLY A 337 -15.68 3.65 -17.70
CA GLY A 337 -14.54 3.33 -16.82
C GLY A 337 -14.83 3.23 -15.31
N SER A 338 -15.93 3.78 -14.81
CA SER A 338 -16.27 3.86 -13.37
C SER A 338 -16.39 2.54 -12.63
N TRP A 339 -16.68 1.43 -13.34
CA TRP A 339 -16.67 0.09 -12.75
C TRP A 339 -15.27 -0.34 -12.29
N LEU A 340 -14.20 0.21 -12.87
CA LEU A 340 -12.81 -0.15 -12.54
C LEU A 340 -12.40 0.33 -11.13
N ALA A 341 -12.90 1.50 -10.70
CA ALA A 341 -12.62 2.03 -9.36
C ALA A 341 -13.19 1.11 -8.26
N GLY A 342 -14.41 0.60 -8.47
CA GLY A 342 -15.02 -0.39 -7.58
C GLY A 342 -14.26 -1.73 -7.56
N LEU A 343 -13.52 -2.06 -8.62
CA LEU A 343 -12.70 -3.26 -8.66
C LEU A 343 -11.41 -3.15 -7.87
N ALA A 344 -10.72 -2.00 -7.90
CA ALA A 344 -9.57 -1.77 -7.03
C ALA A 344 -9.99 -1.76 -5.54
N MET A 345 -11.19 -1.27 -5.24
CA MET A 345 -11.76 -1.25 -3.89
C MET A 345 -12.45 -2.55 -3.46
N GLY A 346 -12.60 -3.54 -4.35
CA GLY A 346 -13.06 -4.90 -4.02
C GLY A 346 -14.58 -5.14 -4.02
N ASP A 347 -15.41 -4.26 -4.60
CA ASP A 347 -16.87 -4.39 -4.68
C ASP A 347 -17.34 -5.26 -5.87
N SER A 348 -16.99 -6.55 -5.89
CA SER A 348 -17.47 -7.51 -6.91
C SER A 348 -18.27 -8.68 -6.32
N PRO A 349 -19.42 -9.07 -6.93
CA PRO A 349 -20.19 -10.24 -6.51
C PRO A 349 -19.45 -11.54 -6.87
N ARG A 350 -19.19 -12.36 -5.84
CA ARG A 350 -18.43 -13.61 -5.92
C ARG A 350 -19.09 -14.63 -6.84
N THR A 351 -18.33 -15.19 -7.78
CA THR A 351 -18.59 -16.53 -8.33
C THR A 351 -17.86 -17.55 -7.46
N ALA A 352 -18.62 -18.33 -6.69
CA ALA A 352 -18.08 -19.41 -5.87
C ALA A 352 -17.59 -20.55 -6.78
N SER A 353 -16.29 -20.78 -6.83
CA SER A 353 -15.71 -22.04 -7.32
C SER A 353 -15.42 -22.98 -6.14
N PRO A 354 -15.67 -24.30 -6.27
CA PRO A 354 -15.48 -25.22 -5.17
C PRO A 354 -13.99 -25.52 -4.97
N SER A 355 -13.40 -25.02 -3.90
CA SER A 355 -12.08 -25.45 -3.42
C SER A 355 -12.23 -26.69 -2.53
N ILE A 356 -11.52 -27.76 -2.87
CA ILE A 356 -11.37 -28.93 -1.98
C ILE A 356 -10.63 -28.44 -0.71
N PRO A 357 -11.16 -28.69 0.51
CA PRO A 357 -10.57 -28.17 1.72
C PRO A 357 -9.19 -28.78 1.97
N GLN A 358 -8.20 -27.90 2.15
CA GLN A 358 -6.78 -28.19 2.39
C GLN A 358 -6.55 -29.11 3.62
N SER A 359 -7.55 -29.22 4.50
CA SER A 359 -7.59 -30.15 5.63
C SER A 359 -7.63 -31.63 5.23
N VAL A 360 -8.23 -31.97 4.08
CA VAL A 360 -8.31 -33.36 3.60
C VAL A 360 -6.96 -33.86 3.08
N LEU A 361 -6.19 -32.97 2.45
CA LEU A 361 -4.86 -33.30 1.93
C LEU A 361 -3.82 -33.46 3.07
N MET A 362 -3.88 -32.58 4.08
CA MET A 362 -3.03 -32.65 5.28
C MET A 362 -3.32 -33.89 6.14
N ALA A 363 -4.58 -34.32 6.21
CA ALA A 363 -4.97 -35.53 6.93
C ALA A 363 -4.40 -36.80 6.26
N LEU A 364 -4.39 -36.86 4.92
CA LEU A 364 -3.84 -38.00 4.17
C LEU A 364 -2.31 -38.12 4.34
N THR A 365 -1.60 -37.01 4.38
CA THR A 365 -0.13 -36.99 4.61
C THR A 365 0.26 -37.28 6.06
N ALA A 366 -0.55 -36.84 7.03
CA ALA A 366 -0.33 -37.17 8.45
C ALA A 366 -0.56 -38.66 8.73
N VAL A 367 -1.58 -39.25 8.10
CA VAL A 367 -1.86 -40.69 8.19
C VAL A 367 -0.73 -41.51 7.56
N SER A 368 -0.18 -41.11 6.40
CA SER A 368 0.96 -41.83 5.79
C SER A 368 2.24 -41.75 6.63
N LEU A 369 2.50 -40.63 7.30
CA LEU A 369 3.63 -40.47 8.22
C LEU A 369 3.45 -41.33 9.48
N LEU A 370 2.26 -41.37 10.08
CA LEU A 370 1.96 -42.22 11.24
C LEU A 370 2.10 -43.71 10.92
N PHE A 371 1.69 -44.16 9.74
CA PHE A 371 1.91 -45.54 9.29
C PHE A 371 3.39 -45.87 9.07
N SER A 372 4.20 -44.89 8.70
CA SER A 372 5.66 -45.08 8.52
C SER A 372 6.40 -45.22 9.85
N PHE A 373 5.90 -44.60 10.92
CA PHE A 373 6.46 -44.74 12.28
C PHE A 373 6.00 -46.01 13.01
N LEU A 374 4.88 -46.61 12.62
CA LEU A 374 4.38 -47.88 13.20
C LEU A 374 5.14 -49.13 12.71
N TYR A 375 6.00 -48.99 11.69
CA TYR A 375 6.81 -50.08 11.10
C TYR A 375 8.33 -49.94 11.33
N LEU A 376 8.77 -48.94 12.10
CA LEU A 376 10.10 -48.84 12.71
C LEU A 376 10.14 -49.64 14.02
#